data_AF-A0A7Z9S1L5-F1
#
_entry.id   AF-A0A7Z9S1L5-F1
#
_cell.length_a   1.000
_cell.length_b   1.000
_cell.length_c   1.000
_cell.angle_alpha   90.00
_cell.angle_beta   90.00
_cell.angle_gamma   90.00
#
_symmetry.space_group_name_H-M   'P 1'
#
loop_
_entity.id
_entity.type
_entity.pdbx_description
1 polymer ?
#
loop_
_entity_poly.entity_id
_entity_poly.type
_entity_poly.pdbx_seq_one_letter_code
_entity_poly.pdbx_strand_id
1 'polypeptide(L)'
;LTSIAPTGTISLLADNVSSGLEPVFSFKYSRHVLLPDGARREETVTDYAYRLYRSLFGDDATLTDAFVDAQELSPNDHLVMQAAVQKYIDSSISKTINCPEGISFDAFKDIYAQAFDLGCKGCTTYRPNDITGAVLEVKGGDRQSEPELPLESPVITETPKDLGDAGPVTRLFQPLDRPENLEGQTYKVRWPESDHAIYITLNDILDDQGRIRPFEIFINSKNTEHYAWTVALTRMISAVFRRGGDVSFVVEELKAVFDPRGGQWMGGKYVPSLLAAIGSVIEQHMIATGFLSGSGELATVDEARELNVAALGGGGGGSGGGSDTEGRQANLDAIPFRQCPKCGQASLVREEGCDNCKSCGYSKCS
;
A
#
# COMPACT_ATOMS: atom_id res chain seq x y z
N LEU A 1 -21.89 -8.43 3.06
CA LEU A 1 -22.35 -9.01 4.35
C LEU A 1 -21.55 -10.25 4.73
N THR A 2 -21.32 -11.20 3.82
CA THR A 2 -20.60 -12.44 4.12
C THR A 2 -19.24 -12.49 3.41
N SER A 3 -18.20 -12.90 4.13
CA SER A 3 -16.83 -13.04 3.64
C SER A 3 -16.12 -14.11 4.48
N ILE A 4 -15.13 -14.80 3.90
CA ILE A 4 -14.27 -15.69 4.67
C ILE A 4 -12.85 -15.15 4.62
N ALA A 5 -12.38 -14.66 5.76
CA ALA A 5 -11.06 -14.10 5.97
C ALA A 5 -10.07 -15.17 6.44
N PRO A 6 -8.75 -14.96 6.30
CA PRO A 6 -7.77 -15.82 6.94
C PRO A 6 -7.85 -15.64 8.46
N THR A 7 -7.99 -16.73 9.20
CA THR A 7 -8.23 -16.71 10.65
C THR A 7 -7.10 -17.31 11.48
N GLY A 8 -5.86 -17.33 10.97
CA GLY A 8 -4.73 -18.03 11.60
C GLY A 8 -4.54 -17.75 13.10
N THR A 9 -4.53 -16.49 13.53
CA THR A 9 -4.35 -16.16 14.97
C THR A 9 -5.61 -16.40 15.80
N ILE A 10 -6.80 -16.12 15.26
CA ILE A 10 -8.05 -16.25 16.02
C ILE A 10 -8.53 -17.70 16.10
N SER A 11 -8.15 -18.55 15.13
CA SER A 11 -8.46 -19.98 15.16
C SER A 11 -7.64 -20.70 16.24
N LEU A 12 -6.41 -20.23 16.51
CA LEU A 12 -5.62 -20.65 17.66
C LEU A 12 -6.28 -20.29 18.99
N LEU A 13 -6.84 -19.08 19.11
CA LEU A 13 -7.59 -18.66 20.30
C LEU A 13 -8.86 -19.50 20.49
N ALA A 14 -9.50 -19.90 19.39
CA ALA A 14 -10.65 -20.79 19.36
C ALA A 14 -10.24 -22.27 19.51
N ASP A 15 -9.33 -22.56 20.43
CA ASP A 15 -8.85 -23.91 20.78
C ASP A 15 -8.18 -24.67 19.62
N ASN A 16 -7.48 -23.93 18.75
CA ASN A 16 -6.78 -24.44 17.58
C ASN A 16 -7.68 -25.25 16.63
N VAL A 17 -8.81 -24.67 16.25
CA VAL A 17 -9.62 -25.15 15.12
C VAL A 17 -9.00 -24.74 13.78
N SER A 18 -9.42 -25.39 12.70
CA SER A 18 -9.05 -25.04 11.33
C SER A 18 -9.32 -23.57 11.00
N SER A 19 -8.46 -22.96 10.17
CA SER A 19 -8.53 -21.54 9.85
C SER A 19 -9.48 -21.25 8.69
N GLY A 20 -10.72 -20.84 8.98
CA GLY A 20 -11.67 -20.39 7.97
C GLY A 20 -12.24 -21.59 7.22
N LEU A 21 -11.92 -21.73 5.93
CA LEU A 21 -12.21 -22.95 5.17
C LEU A 21 -10.93 -23.69 4.72
N GLU A 22 -9.78 -23.34 5.31
CA GLU A 22 -8.54 -24.05 5.04
C GLU A 22 -8.62 -25.46 5.65
N PRO A 23 -8.12 -26.49 4.93
CA PRO A 23 -7.94 -27.81 5.53
C PRO A 23 -6.90 -27.74 6.64
N VAL A 24 -6.92 -28.72 7.54
CA VAL A 24 -5.91 -28.84 8.57
C VAL A 24 -4.56 -29.11 7.89
N PHE A 25 -3.57 -28.26 8.14
CA PHE A 25 -2.25 -28.43 7.52
C PHE A 25 -1.51 -29.65 8.07
N SER A 26 -1.56 -29.82 9.38
CA SER A 26 -1.11 -31.01 10.11
C SER A 26 -1.89 -31.09 11.42
N PHE A 27 -2.27 -32.30 11.81
CA PHE A 27 -3.00 -32.52 13.07
C PHE A 27 -2.15 -32.27 14.31
N LYS A 28 -0.81 -32.33 14.19
CA LYS A 28 0.14 -32.09 15.27
C LYS A 28 1.39 -31.40 14.72
N TYR A 29 1.73 -30.24 15.26
CA TYR A 29 2.91 -29.48 14.83
C TYR A 29 3.53 -28.71 15.99
N SER A 30 4.81 -28.36 15.85
CA SER A 30 5.54 -27.54 16.83
C SER A 30 5.48 -26.08 16.42
N ARG A 31 5.29 -25.19 17.40
CA ARG A 31 5.31 -23.74 17.21
C ARG A 31 6.29 -23.10 18.16
N HIS A 32 7.10 -22.18 17.65
CA HIS A 32 7.99 -21.34 18.48
C HIS A 32 7.27 -20.07 18.92
N VAL A 33 7.17 -19.88 20.24
CA VAL A 33 6.67 -18.67 20.89
C VAL A 33 7.86 -17.85 21.36
N LEU A 34 7.97 -16.60 20.89
CA LEU A 34 8.98 -15.68 21.37
C LEU A 34 8.56 -15.13 22.73
N LEU A 35 9.38 -15.34 23.75
CA LEU A 35 9.18 -14.83 25.09
C LEU A 35 9.69 -13.39 25.21
N PRO A 36 9.24 -12.61 26.22
CA PRO A 36 9.66 -11.21 26.40
C PRO A 36 11.17 -11.02 26.62
N ASP A 37 11.89 -12.07 27.04
CA ASP A 37 13.34 -12.11 27.22
C ASP A 37 14.11 -12.44 25.91
N GLY A 38 13.39 -12.63 24.80
CA GLY A 38 13.96 -13.01 23.50
C GLY A 38 14.20 -14.52 23.35
N ALA A 39 13.95 -15.34 24.37
CA ALA A 39 14.04 -16.79 24.26
C ALA A 39 12.88 -17.36 23.43
N ARG A 40 13.11 -18.48 22.74
CA ARG A 40 12.06 -19.19 21.99
C ARG A 40 11.60 -20.40 22.78
N ARG A 41 10.30 -20.48 23.06
CA ARG A 41 9.65 -21.66 23.64
C ARG A 41 8.99 -22.47 22.53
N GLU A 42 9.36 -23.74 22.38
CA GLU A 42 8.65 -24.66 21.49
C GLU A 42 7.42 -25.21 22.21
N GLU A 43 6.25 -25.09 21.59
CA GLU A 43 5.01 -25.68 22.07
C GLU A 43 4.43 -26.60 20.99
N THR A 44 4.05 -27.80 21.40
CA THR A 44 3.30 -28.70 20.52
C THR A 44 1.85 -28.28 20.50
N VAL A 45 1.36 -27.95 19.32
CA VAL A 45 -0.03 -27.60 19.06
C VAL A 45 -0.70 -28.77 18.35
N THR A 46 -1.93 -29.08 18.75
CA THR A 46 -2.72 -30.18 18.19
C THR A 46 -4.08 -29.64 17.74
N ASP A 47 -4.57 -30.07 16.59
CA ASP A 47 -5.90 -29.70 16.10
C ASP A 47 -7.00 -30.17 17.08
N TYR A 48 -8.04 -29.33 17.24
CA TYR A 48 -9.15 -29.61 18.14
C TYR A 48 -9.86 -30.93 17.83
N ALA A 49 -10.24 -31.15 16.57
CA ALA A 49 -11.02 -32.31 16.16
C ALA A 49 -10.20 -33.60 16.32
N TYR A 50 -8.91 -33.54 16.00
CA TYR A 50 -7.98 -34.63 16.25
C TYR A 50 -7.90 -35.00 17.74
N ARG A 51 -7.70 -34.01 18.61
CA ARG A 51 -7.63 -34.23 20.06
C ARG A 51 -8.95 -34.77 20.63
N LEU A 52 -10.09 -34.24 20.16
CA LEU A 52 -11.41 -34.70 20.57
C LEU A 52 -11.63 -36.17 20.16
N TYR A 53 -11.28 -36.53 18.93
CA TYR A 53 -11.40 -37.90 18.43
C TYR A 53 -10.60 -38.88 19.29
N ARG A 54 -9.32 -38.55 19.58
CA ARG A 54 -8.48 -39.36 20.47
C ARG A 54 -9.07 -39.51 21.87
N SER A 55 -9.67 -38.45 22.42
CA SER A 55 -10.31 -38.51 23.74
C SER A 55 -11.55 -39.42 23.78
N LEU A 56 -12.27 -39.54 22.66
CA LEU A 56 -13.52 -40.31 22.57
C LEU A 56 -13.26 -41.79 22.22
N PHE A 57 -12.28 -42.06 21.37
CA PHE A 57 -12.04 -43.39 20.81
C PHE A 57 -10.75 -44.04 21.33
N GLY A 58 -9.93 -43.31 22.08
CA GLY A 58 -8.65 -43.75 22.62
C GLY A 58 -7.45 -43.17 21.86
N ASP A 59 -6.33 -43.02 22.56
CA ASP A 59 -5.12 -42.39 22.02
C ASP A 59 -4.52 -43.14 20.82
N ASP A 60 -4.75 -44.44 20.69
CA ASP A 60 -4.26 -45.29 19.60
C ASP A 60 -5.33 -45.64 18.55
N ALA A 61 -6.52 -45.02 18.62
CA ALA A 61 -7.59 -45.26 17.66
C ALA A 61 -7.15 -44.96 16.21
N THR A 62 -7.48 -45.84 15.28
CA THR A 62 -7.21 -45.59 13.85
C THR A 62 -8.04 -44.41 13.38
N LEU A 63 -7.39 -43.40 12.79
CA LEU A 63 -8.10 -42.26 12.20
C LEU A 63 -8.95 -42.74 11.03
N THR A 64 -10.13 -42.16 10.88
CA THR A 64 -10.99 -42.43 9.72
C THR A 64 -10.54 -41.65 8.50
N ASP A 65 -11.05 -42.03 7.33
CA ASP A 65 -10.83 -41.34 6.05
C ASP A 65 -11.28 -39.86 6.04
N ALA A 66 -11.94 -39.39 7.10
CA ALA A 66 -12.31 -37.98 7.26
C ALA A 66 -11.15 -37.10 7.75
N PHE A 67 -10.09 -37.70 8.32
CA PHE A 67 -8.90 -36.98 8.78
C PHE A 67 -7.90 -36.80 7.64
N VAL A 68 -8.29 -36.00 6.65
CA VAL A 68 -7.46 -35.61 5.51
C VAL A 68 -6.72 -34.32 5.83
N ASP A 69 -5.41 -34.29 5.59
CA ASP A 69 -4.61 -33.08 5.74
C ASP A 69 -4.42 -32.32 4.41
N ALA A 70 -3.81 -31.15 4.48
CA ALA A 70 -3.61 -30.29 3.33
C ALA A 70 -2.68 -30.87 2.24
N GLN A 71 -1.83 -31.86 2.58
CA GLN A 71 -0.87 -32.47 1.67
C GLN A 71 -1.49 -33.59 0.83
N GLU A 72 -2.56 -34.20 1.33
CA GLU A 72 -3.32 -35.24 0.64
C GLU A 72 -4.33 -34.70 -0.38
N LEU A 73 -4.60 -33.39 -0.38
CA LEU A 73 -5.57 -32.75 -1.26
C LEU A 73 -4.97 -32.30 -2.59
N SER A 74 -5.68 -32.55 -3.69
CA SER A 74 -5.29 -32.01 -4.99
C SER A 74 -5.64 -30.52 -5.12
N PRO A 75 -4.98 -29.78 -6.03
CA PRO A 75 -5.36 -28.39 -6.32
C PRO A 75 -6.84 -28.24 -6.71
N ASN A 76 -7.39 -29.22 -7.44
CA ASN A 76 -8.80 -29.22 -7.83
C ASN A 76 -9.73 -29.40 -6.61
N ASP A 77 -9.38 -30.24 -5.64
CA ASP A 77 -10.21 -30.42 -4.43
C ASP A 77 -10.34 -29.13 -3.64
N HIS A 78 -9.25 -28.36 -3.54
CA HIS A 78 -9.28 -27.03 -2.93
C HIS A 78 -10.20 -26.06 -3.69
N LEU A 79 -10.15 -26.07 -5.03
CA LEU A 79 -10.99 -25.22 -5.87
C LEU A 79 -12.47 -25.58 -5.75
N VAL A 80 -12.80 -26.87 -5.79
CA VAL A 80 -14.18 -27.37 -5.64
C VAL A 80 -14.76 -26.94 -4.30
N MET A 81 -13.98 -27.07 -3.21
CA MET A 81 -14.41 -26.61 -1.89
C MET A 81 -14.64 -25.09 -1.88
N GLN A 82 -13.70 -24.31 -2.43
CA GLN A 82 -13.86 -22.86 -2.50
C GLN A 82 -15.11 -22.46 -3.31
N ALA A 83 -15.32 -23.07 -4.47
CA ALA A 83 -16.46 -22.81 -5.35
C ALA A 83 -17.79 -23.20 -4.70
N ALA A 84 -17.83 -24.32 -3.96
CA ALA A 84 -19.02 -24.74 -3.23
C ALA A 84 -19.46 -23.69 -2.21
N VAL A 85 -18.51 -23.12 -1.47
CA VAL A 85 -18.78 -22.08 -0.46
C VAL A 85 -19.04 -20.72 -1.11
N GLN A 86 -18.37 -20.40 -2.22
CA GLN A 86 -18.47 -19.11 -2.93
C GLN A 86 -19.90 -18.73 -3.30
N LYS A 87 -20.78 -19.71 -3.55
CA LYS A 87 -22.21 -19.51 -3.86
C LYS A 87 -23.00 -18.79 -2.76
N TYR A 88 -22.51 -18.84 -1.52
CA TYR A 88 -23.15 -18.25 -0.34
C TYR A 88 -22.40 -17.02 0.19
N ILE A 89 -21.34 -16.59 -0.51
CA ILE A 89 -20.47 -15.49 -0.09
C ILE A 89 -20.64 -14.30 -1.05
N ASP A 90 -21.15 -13.19 -0.53
CA ASP A 90 -21.38 -11.98 -1.33
C ASP A 90 -20.10 -11.21 -1.63
N SER A 91 -19.13 -11.25 -0.73
CA SER A 91 -17.82 -10.60 -0.86
C SER A 91 -16.84 -11.57 -1.54
N SER A 92 -15.74 -11.93 -0.89
CA SER A 92 -14.77 -12.89 -1.42
C SER A 92 -14.32 -13.89 -0.35
N ILE A 93 -13.55 -14.88 -0.79
CA ILE A 93 -13.00 -15.95 0.06
C ILE A 93 -11.47 -15.87 0.02
N SER A 94 -10.84 -15.84 1.19
CA SER A 94 -9.41 -16.08 1.34
C SER A 94 -9.19 -17.58 1.50
N LYS A 95 -8.68 -18.22 0.43
CA LYS A 95 -8.32 -19.64 0.39
C LYS A 95 -7.03 -19.83 -0.40
N THR A 96 -6.15 -20.66 0.14
CA THR A 96 -4.89 -21.05 -0.50
C THR A 96 -5.04 -22.41 -1.20
N ILE A 97 -4.74 -22.47 -2.49
CA ILE A 97 -4.68 -23.70 -3.27
C ILE A 97 -3.24 -24.22 -3.18
N ASN A 98 -3.02 -25.24 -2.35
CA ASN A 98 -1.70 -25.86 -2.23
C ASN A 98 -1.40 -26.65 -3.51
N CYS A 99 -0.22 -26.42 -4.05
CA CYS A 99 0.23 -27.00 -5.30
C CYS A 99 1.44 -27.90 -5.02
N PRO A 100 1.49 -29.12 -5.57
CA PRO A 100 2.67 -29.97 -5.50
C PRO A 100 3.89 -29.27 -6.11
N GLU A 101 5.07 -29.51 -5.54
CA GLU A 101 6.32 -28.93 -6.03
C GLU A 101 6.58 -29.28 -7.51
N GLY A 102 6.33 -30.55 -7.88
CA GLY A 102 6.50 -31.06 -9.24
C GLY A 102 5.36 -30.79 -10.22
N ILE A 103 4.40 -29.90 -9.90
CA ILE A 103 3.30 -29.57 -10.80
C ILE A 103 3.83 -28.97 -12.12
N SER A 104 3.33 -29.46 -13.26
CA SER A 104 3.70 -28.92 -14.57
C SER A 104 3.16 -27.51 -14.76
N PHE A 105 3.79 -26.73 -15.64
CA PHE A 105 3.32 -25.38 -15.95
C PHE A 105 1.88 -25.37 -16.48
N ASP A 106 1.55 -26.29 -17.39
CA ASP A 106 0.22 -26.38 -17.97
C ASP A 106 -0.83 -26.72 -16.91
N ALA A 107 -0.55 -27.70 -16.05
CA ALA A 107 -1.45 -28.05 -14.95
C ALA A 107 -1.62 -26.90 -13.95
N PHE A 108 -0.55 -26.16 -13.65
CA PHE A 108 -0.61 -25.00 -12.75
C PHE A 108 -1.42 -23.85 -13.36
N LYS A 109 -1.21 -23.56 -14.66
CA LYS A 109 -2.00 -22.56 -15.40
C LYS A 109 -3.49 -22.93 -15.41
N ASP A 110 -3.80 -24.20 -15.61
CA ASP A 110 -5.18 -24.68 -15.67
C ASP A 110 -5.93 -24.52 -14.34
N ILE A 111 -5.24 -24.39 -13.19
CA ILE A 111 -5.88 -24.06 -11.91
C ILE A 111 -6.67 -22.75 -12.02
N TYR A 112 -6.10 -21.72 -12.66
CA TYR A 112 -6.77 -20.42 -12.80
C TYR A 112 -7.96 -20.49 -13.77
N ALA A 113 -7.84 -21.28 -14.85
CA ALA A 113 -8.95 -21.51 -15.78
C ALA A 113 -10.10 -22.26 -15.07
N GLN A 114 -9.77 -23.33 -14.34
CA GLN A 114 -10.75 -24.08 -13.55
C GLN A 114 -11.41 -23.22 -12.47
N ALA A 115 -10.66 -22.37 -11.77
CA ALA A 115 -11.22 -21.46 -10.78
C ALA A 115 -12.25 -20.50 -11.40
N PHE A 116 -11.94 -19.96 -12.59
CA PHE A 116 -12.85 -19.11 -13.34
C PHE A 116 -14.11 -19.87 -13.78
N ASP A 117 -13.95 -21.07 -14.37
CA ASP A 117 -15.05 -21.89 -14.84
C ASP A 117 -15.99 -22.34 -13.70
N LEU A 118 -15.44 -22.57 -12.51
CA LEU A 118 -16.20 -22.89 -11.30
C LEU A 118 -16.90 -21.69 -10.66
N GLY A 119 -16.65 -20.46 -11.16
CA GLY A 119 -17.26 -19.24 -10.67
C GLY A 119 -16.61 -18.68 -9.39
N CYS A 120 -15.35 -19.04 -9.11
CA CYS A 120 -14.59 -18.42 -8.03
C CYS A 120 -14.31 -16.94 -8.37
N LYS A 121 -14.45 -16.04 -7.37
CA LYS A 121 -14.16 -14.60 -7.56
C LYS A 121 -12.66 -14.29 -7.61
N GLY A 122 -11.83 -15.25 -7.21
CA GLY A 122 -10.37 -15.22 -7.24
C GLY A 122 -9.82 -16.49 -6.61
N CYS A 123 -8.53 -16.75 -6.75
CA CYS A 123 -7.85 -17.85 -6.06
C CYS A 123 -6.38 -17.49 -5.82
N THR A 124 -5.82 -18.04 -4.74
CA THR A 124 -4.41 -17.86 -4.39
C THR A 124 -3.74 -19.21 -4.42
N THR A 125 -2.63 -19.36 -5.13
CA THR A 125 -1.86 -20.62 -5.21
C THR A 125 -0.60 -20.53 -4.37
N TYR A 126 -0.25 -21.59 -3.66
CA TYR A 126 1.04 -21.73 -2.99
C TYR A 126 1.73 -23.00 -3.46
N ARG A 127 2.95 -22.85 -3.98
CA ARG A 127 3.82 -23.95 -4.39
C ARG A 127 5.12 -23.88 -3.56
N PRO A 128 5.45 -24.91 -2.77
CA PRO A 128 6.71 -24.98 -2.06
C PRO A 128 7.89 -24.88 -3.03
N ASN A 129 8.97 -24.22 -2.62
CA ASN A 129 10.27 -24.26 -3.31
C ASN A 129 11.42 -24.05 -2.30
N ASP A 130 12.64 -24.34 -2.74
CA ASP A 130 13.85 -24.28 -1.91
C ASP A 130 14.15 -22.90 -1.31
N ILE A 131 13.59 -21.82 -1.88
CA ILE A 131 13.82 -20.44 -1.44
C ILE A 131 12.71 -19.98 -0.49
N THR A 132 11.46 -20.37 -0.74
CA THR A 132 10.30 -19.96 0.06
C THR A 132 10.11 -20.82 1.31
N GLY A 133 10.70 -22.02 1.34
CA GLY A 133 10.58 -22.98 2.43
C GLY A 133 9.13 -23.44 2.65
N ALA A 134 8.94 -24.47 3.48
CA ALA A 134 7.63 -24.77 4.04
C ALA A 134 7.40 -23.87 5.26
N VAL A 135 6.34 -23.07 5.27
CA VAL A 135 6.01 -22.16 6.39
C VAL A 135 5.73 -22.93 7.70
N LEU A 136 5.45 -24.23 7.60
CA LEU A 136 5.13 -25.12 8.70
C LEU A 136 5.88 -26.45 8.50
N GLU A 137 6.74 -26.81 9.46
CA GLU A 137 7.46 -28.08 9.47
C GLU A 137 6.64 -29.17 10.14
N VAL A 138 6.48 -30.30 9.45
CA VAL A 138 5.97 -31.54 10.03
C VAL A 138 7.17 -32.43 10.36
N LYS A 139 7.40 -32.72 11.65
CA LYS A 139 8.37 -33.76 12.04
C LYS A 139 7.84 -35.11 11.58
N GLY A 140 8.40 -35.66 10.49
CA GLY A 140 8.05 -37.00 10.00
C GLY A 140 8.40 -37.32 8.55
N GLY A 141 8.77 -36.35 7.72
CA GLY A 141 9.29 -36.62 6.37
C GLY A 141 10.80 -36.90 6.43
N ASP A 142 11.21 -38.07 5.96
CA ASP A 142 12.60 -38.53 5.92
C ASP A 142 13.45 -37.61 5.01
N ARG A 143 14.00 -36.54 5.58
CA ARG A 143 15.14 -35.81 5.03
C ARG A 143 16.31 -36.05 5.94
N GLN A 144 17.37 -36.61 5.35
CA GLN A 144 18.66 -36.86 6.01
C GLN A 144 19.09 -35.61 6.77
N SER A 145 19.39 -35.81 8.05
CA SER A 145 19.95 -34.81 8.95
C SER A 145 21.20 -34.18 8.34
N GLU A 146 21.12 -32.90 7.98
CA GLU A 146 22.33 -32.09 7.80
C GLU A 146 22.97 -31.86 9.18
N PRO A 147 24.32 -31.91 9.26
CA PRO A 147 25.03 -31.77 10.52
C PRO A 147 24.82 -30.36 11.10
N GLU A 148 24.49 -30.29 12.39
CA GLU A 148 24.50 -29.04 13.16
C GLU A 148 25.88 -28.38 13.07
N LEU A 149 25.93 -27.23 12.41
CA LEU A 149 27.09 -26.35 12.46
C LEU A 149 27.20 -25.76 13.88
N PRO A 150 28.41 -25.71 14.47
CA PRO A 150 28.59 -25.14 15.79
C PRO A 150 28.23 -23.65 15.76
N LEU A 151 27.28 -23.26 16.62
CA LEU A 151 26.95 -21.87 16.92
C LEU A 151 28.08 -21.24 17.72
N GLU A 152 29.16 -20.82 17.05
CA GLU A 152 29.99 -19.74 17.58
C GLU A 152 29.41 -18.39 17.14
N SER A 153 29.33 -17.47 18.12
CA SER A 153 28.84 -16.10 17.93
C SER A 153 29.51 -15.44 16.72
N PRO A 154 28.75 -14.82 15.80
CA PRO A 154 29.33 -14.29 14.57
C PRO A 154 30.25 -13.12 14.91
N VAL A 155 31.54 -13.29 14.60
CA VAL A 155 32.43 -12.16 14.36
C VAL A 155 31.94 -11.52 13.06
N ILE A 156 31.40 -10.30 13.16
CA ILE A 156 30.98 -9.52 11.99
C ILE A 156 32.23 -9.28 11.15
N THR A 157 32.37 -10.09 10.10
CA THR A 157 33.35 -9.90 9.03
C THR A 157 32.55 -9.78 7.75
N GLU A 158 32.36 -8.53 7.36
CA GLU A 158 31.77 -8.01 6.12
C GLU A 158 30.33 -8.45 5.78
N THR A 159 29.46 -7.45 5.60
CA THR A 159 28.10 -7.60 5.11
C THR A 159 28.11 -8.34 3.75
N PRO A 160 27.27 -9.37 3.56
CA PRO A 160 27.16 -10.04 2.28
C PRO A 160 26.71 -9.04 1.21
N LYS A 161 27.51 -8.87 0.15
CA LYS A 161 27.08 -8.15 -1.05
C LYS A 161 25.93 -8.92 -1.69
N ASP A 162 24.85 -8.22 -2.02
CA ASP A 162 23.67 -8.77 -2.68
C ASP A 162 24.00 -9.19 -4.13
N LEU A 163 24.57 -10.38 -4.28
CA LEU A 163 24.70 -11.08 -5.54
C LEU A 163 23.35 -11.72 -5.88
N GLY A 164 22.35 -10.88 -6.17
CA GLY A 164 21.02 -11.36 -6.52
C GLY A 164 21.03 -12.37 -7.68
N ASP A 165 19.99 -13.20 -7.72
CA ASP A 165 19.51 -14.03 -8.84
C ASP A 165 20.40 -14.09 -10.10
N ALA A 166 21.06 -15.23 -10.27
CA ALA A 166 21.77 -15.63 -11.48
C ALA A 166 20.81 -16.10 -12.60
N GLY A 167 19.74 -15.34 -12.84
CA GLY A 167 18.85 -15.50 -13.99
C GLY A 167 19.21 -14.53 -15.12
N PRO A 168 18.80 -14.79 -16.38
CA PRO A 168 19.08 -13.92 -17.53
C PRO A 168 18.12 -12.71 -17.55
N VAL A 169 17.98 -12.03 -16.43
CA VAL A 169 17.25 -10.76 -16.36
C VAL A 169 18.27 -9.64 -16.58
N THR A 170 18.19 -8.98 -17.73
CA THR A 170 18.96 -7.76 -18.00
C THR A 170 18.62 -6.72 -16.94
N ARG A 171 19.49 -6.57 -15.94
CA ARG A 171 19.36 -5.50 -14.94
C ARG A 171 19.67 -4.18 -15.63
N LEU A 172 18.65 -3.32 -15.77
CA LEU A 172 18.86 -1.96 -16.28
C LEU A 172 19.70 -1.11 -15.32
N PHE A 173 19.64 -1.39 -14.01
CA PHE A 173 20.42 -0.71 -12.98
C PHE A 173 20.75 -1.65 -11.81
N GLN A 174 21.95 -1.50 -11.24
CA GLN A 174 22.38 -2.22 -10.04
C GLN A 174 21.74 -1.56 -8.79
N PRO A 175 21.04 -2.30 -7.92
CA PRO A 175 20.54 -1.76 -6.65
C PRO A 175 21.70 -1.22 -5.81
N LEU A 176 21.51 -0.06 -5.18
CA LEU A 176 22.50 0.51 -4.27
C LEU A 176 22.52 -0.29 -2.95
N ASP A 177 23.72 -0.65 -2.47
CA ASP A 177 23.91 -1.25 -1.16
C ASP A 177 23.46 -0.26 -0.07
N ARG A 178 22.69 -0.73 0.91
CA ARG A 178 22.18 0.10 2.00
C ARG A 178 23.28 0.36 3.03
N PRO A 179 23.69 1.62 3.27
CA PRO A 179 24.60 1.98 4.35
C PRO A 179 24.02 1.67 5.74
N GLU A 180 24.89 1.52 6.73
CA GLU A 180 24.49 1.27 8.12
C GLU A 180 23.70 2.45 8.72
N ASN A 181 24.11 3.68 8.38
CA ASN A 181 23.48 4.93 8.81
C ASN A 181 23.05 5.76 7.60
N LEU A 182 21.85 6.33 7.68
CA LEU A 182 21.31 7.27 6.70
C LEU A 182 20.89 8.55 7.41
N GLU A 183 21.16 9.69 6.80
CA GLU A 183 20.63 10.98 7.24
C GLU A 183 19.25 11.18 6.62
N GLY A 184 18.33 11.84 7.34
CA GLY A 184 16.98 12.02 6.84
C GLY A 184 16.21 13.14 7.53
N GLN A 185 15.15 13.60 6.86
CA GLN A 185 14.27 14.66 7.32
C GLN A 185 12.84 14.14 7.47
N THR A 186 12.15 14.57 8.52
CA THR A 186 10.75 14.21 8.76
C THR A 186 9.83 15.42 8.58
N TYR A 187 8.86 15.29 7.69
CA TYR A 187 7.86 16.29 7.36
C TYR A 187 6.51 15.91 7.96
N LYS A 188 5.78 16.92 8.46
CA LYS A 188 4.46 16.74 9.04
C LYS A 188 3.40 17.31 8.12
N VAL A 189 2.49 16.45 7.65
CA VAL A 189 1.36 16.83 6.80
C VAL A 189 0.07 16.73 7.61
N ARG A 190 -0.75 17.78 7.57
CA ARG A 190 -2.12 17.77 8.12
C ARG A 190 -3.10 17.75 6.97
N TRP A 191 -3.78 16.63 6.78
CA TRP A 191 -4.80 16.48 5.75
C TRP A 191 -6.17 16.86 6.33
N PRO A 192 -6.94 17.79 5.72
CA PRO A 192 -8.20 18.28 6.30
C PRO A 192 -9.25 17.20 6.60
N GLU A 193 -9.27 16.11 5.84
CA GLU A 193 -10.21 15.00 6.04
C GLU A 193 -9.72 13.96 7.06
N SER A 194 -8.54 14.15 7.65
CA SER A 194 -7.99 13.23 8.65
C SER A 194 -7.82 13.91 10.00
N ASP A 195 -8.34 13.26 11.04
CA ASP A 195 -8.17 13.67 12.44
C ASP A 195 -6.70 13.54 12.92
N HIS A 196 -5.83 12.92 12.11
CA HIS A 196 -4.46 12.62 12.46
C HIS A 196 -3.47 13.15 11.42
N ALA A 197 -2.37 13.73 11.91
CA ALA A 197 -1.28 14.16 11.07
C ALA A 197 -0.51 12.93 10.53
N ILE A 198 -0.04 13.07 9.30
CA ILE A 198 0.81 12.10 8.62
C ILE A 198 2.25 12.60 8.71
N TYR A 199 3.15 11.70 9.08
CA TYR A 199 4.59 11.97 9.18
C TYR A 199 5.29 11.25 8.04
N ILE A 200 6.05 11.99 7.26
CA ILE A 200 6.77 11.50 6.09
C ILE A 200 8.25 11.70 6.36
N THR A 201 8.99 10.62 6.57
CA THR A 201 10.45 10.63 6.75
C THR A 201 11.10 10.24 5.44
N LEU A 202 12.00 11.07 4.94
CA LEU A 202 12.84 10.77 3.78
C LEU A 202 14.28 10.65 4.25
N ASN A 203 14.92 9.55 3.89
CA ASN A 203 16.33 9.28 4.16
C ASN A 203 17.11 9.35 2.85
N ASP A 204 18.30 9.93 2.90
CA ASP A 204 19.12 10.26 1.75
C ASP A 204 20.42 9.46 1.71
N ILE A 205 20.97 9.33 0.51
CA ILE A 205 22.31 8.80 0.26
C ILE A 205 23.07 9.73 -0.70
N LEU A 206 24.39 9.73 -0.60
CA LEU A 206 25.25 10.33 -1.61
C LEU A 206 25.35 9.39 -2.80
N ASP A 207 25.02 9.87 -3.99
CA ASP A 207 25.22 9.13 -5.23
C ASP A 207 26.70 9.13 -5.66
N ASP A 208 27.03 8.29 -6.64
CA ASP A 208 28.40 8.19 -7.20
C ASP A 208 28.88 9.51 -7.84
N GLN A 209 27.97 10.46 -8.09
CA GLN A 209 28.24 11.78 -8.65
C GLN A 209 28.35 12.87 -7.57
N GLY A 210 28.29 12.49 -6.29
CA GLY A 210 28.38 13.41 -5.14
C GLY A 210 27.11 14.20 -4.85
N ARG A 211 25.95 13.82 -5.41
CA ARG A 211 24.65 14.45 -5.16
C ARG A 211 23.91 13.72 -4.06
N ILE A 212 23.21 14.49 -3.21
CA ILE A 212 22.30 13.93 -2.21
C ILE A 212 21.03 13.50 -2.95
N ARG A 213 20.70 12.21 -2.89
CA ARG A 213 19.48 11.65 -3.49
C ARG A 213 18.65 10.91 -2.45
N PRO A 214 17.32 10.94 -2.56
CA PRO A 214 16.47 10.17 -1.67
C PRO A 214 16.68 8.67 -1.90
N PHE A 215 16.80 7.93 -0.81
CA PHE A 215 17.09 6.50 -0.78
C PHE A 215 15.91 5.67 -0.26
N GLU A 216 15.25 6.12 0.80
CA GLU A 216 14.03 5.48 1.32
C GLU A 216 13.07 6.50 1.93
N ILE A 217 11.79 6.15 1.93
CA ILE A 217 10.71 6.95 2.52
C ILE A 217 10.01 6.10 3.56
N PHE A 218 9.54 6.73 4.63
CA PHE A 218 8.66 6.14 5.64
C PHE A 218 7.45 7.04 5.85
N ILE A 219 6.26 6.50 5.66
CA ILE A 219 5.01 7.22 5.90
C ILE A 219 4.35 6.60 7.13
N ASN A 220 4.15 7.40 8.17
CA ASN A 220 3.55 6.98 9.43
C ASN A 220 2.33 7.85 9.74
N SER A 221 1.24 7.22 10.17
CA SER A 221 0.01 7.89 10.57
C SER A 221 -0.60 7.16 11.75
N LYS A 222 -1.26 7.92 12.64
CA LYS A 222 -2.10 7.32 13.70
C LYS A 222 -3.43 6.80 13.17
N ASN A 223 -3.83 7.17 11.94
CA ASN A 223 -5.04 6.67 11.33
C ASN A 223 -4.84 5.23 10.84
N THR A 224 -5.58 4.29 11.42
CA THR A 224 -5.53 2.86 11.09
C THR A 224 -6.33 2.49 9.84
N GLU A 225 -7.30 3.31 9.41
CA GLU A 225 -8.12 3.07 8.20
C GLU A 225 -7.29 2.97 6.93
N HIS A 226 -6.09 3.55 6.98
CA HIS A 226 -5.23 3.79 5.85
C HIS A 226 -3.88 3.08 5.95
N TYR A 227 -3.72 2.24 6.97
CA TYR A 227 -2.45 1.59 7.30
C TYR A 227 -1.92 0.71 6.17
N ALA A 228 -2.74 -0.19 5.61
CA ALA A 228 -2.30 -1.16 4.62
C ALA A 228 -1.77 -0.49 3.33
N TRP A 229 -2.48 0.52 2.81
CA TRP A 229 -2.02 1.23 1.62
C TRP A 229 -0.83 2.15 1.92
N THR A 230 -0.75 2.73 3.13
CA THR A 230 0.39 3.55 3.55
C THR A 230 1.67 2.72 3.58
N VAL A 231 1.60 1.49 4.12
CA VAL A 231 2.73 0.55 4.14
C VAL A 231 3.10 0.11 2.72
N ALA A 232 2.12 -0.21 1.89
CA ALA A 232 2.36 -0.60 0.50
C ALA A 232 3.06 0.53 -0.29
N LEU A 233 2.56 1.76 -0.18
CA LEU A 233 3.12 2.94 -0.84
C LEU A 233 4.56 3.21 -0.36
N THR A 234 4.79 3.13 0.95
CA THR A 234 6.11 3.28 1.57
C THR A 234 7.13 2.28 0.99
N ARG A 235 6.74 1.00 0.88
CA ARG A 235 7.60 -0.06 0.33
C ARG A 235 7.87 0.14 -1.16
N MET A 236 6.85 0.53 -1.93
CA MET A 236 6.98 0.73 -3.38
C MET A 236 7.87 1.92 -3.72
N ILE A 237 7.65 3.08 -3.10
CA ILE A 237 8.47 4.26 -3.35
C ILE A 237 9.92 4.01 -2.91
N SER A 238 10.13 3.37 -1.75
CA SER A 238 11.48 3.02 -1.30
C SER A 238 12.17 2.03 -2.24
N ALA A 239 11.44 1.06 -2.80
CA ALA A 239 12.00 0.15 -3.80
C ALA A 239 12.40 0.88 -5.09
N VAL A 240 11.64 1.91 -5.50
CA VAL A 240 11.99 2.77 -6.63
C VAL A 240 13.22 3.61 -6.32
N PHE A 241 13.30 4.24 -5.14
CA PHE A 241 14.46 5.05 -4.75
C PHE A 241 15.76 4.24 -4.65
N ARG A 242 15.68 2.99 -4.19
CA ARG A 242 16.83 2.07 -4.14
C ARG A 242 17.31 1.60 -5.51
N ARG A 243 16.43 1.58 -6.51
CA ARG A 243 16.83 1.36 -7.90
C ARG A 243 17.49 2.65 -8.38
N GLY A 244 18.76 2.56 -8.76
CA GLY A 244 19.49 3.72 -9.28
C GLY A 244 18.81 4.35 -10.50
N GLY A 245 19.19 5.59 -10.83
CA GLY A 245 18.62 6.36 -11.93
C GLY A 245 17.85 7.60 -11.47
N ASP A 246 17.17 8.23 -12.43
CA ASP A 246 16.34 9.40 -12.18
C ASP A 246 15.04 9.00 -11.48
N VAL A 247 14.86 9.50 -10.26
CA VAL A 247 13.70 9.24 -9.40
C VAL A 247 12.75 10.43 -9.34
N SER A 248 13.03 11.51 -10.09
CA SER A 248 12.19 12.70 -10.16
C SER A 248 10.77 12.39 -10.62
N PHE A 249 10.59 11.42 -11.53
CA PHE A 249 9.29 11.01 -12.05
C PHE A 249 8.30 10.59 -10.96
N VAL A 250 8.78 10.08 -9.82
CA VAL A 250 7.91 9.68 -8.69
C VAL A 250 7.11 10.88 -8.18
N VAL A 251 7.70 12.07 -8.19
CA VAL A 251 7.04 13.31 -7.80
C VAL A 251 5.91 13.64 -8.76
N GLU A 252 6.16 13.56 -10.06
CA GLU A 252 5.19 13.88 -11.11
C GLU A 252 4.00 12.90 -11.07
N GLU A 253 4.29 11.60 -10.98
CA GLU A 253 3.27 10.55 -10.89
C GLU A 253 2.38 10.72 -9.66
N LEU A 254 2.96 11.00 -8.49
CA LEU A 254 2.17 11.21 -7.27
C LEU A 254 1.30 12.48 -7.35
N LYS A 255 1.82 13.56 -7.93
CA LYS A 255 1.07 14.82 -8.12
C LYS A 255 -0.05 14.69 -9.16
N ALA A 256 0.06 13.74 -10.09
CA ALA A 256 -0.95 13.44 -11.08
C ALA A 256 -2.13 12.60 -10.54
N VAL A 257 -2.09 12.14 -9.28
CA VAL A 257 -3.20 11.38 -8.68
C VAL A 257 -4.28 12.32 -8.14
N PHE A 258 -5.52 12.09 -8.55
CA PHE A 258 -6.70 12.86 -8.13
C PHE A 258 -7.62 12.02 -7.23
N ASP A 259 -8.13 12.61 -6.13
CA ASP A 259 -9.17 11.97 -5.33
C ASP A 259 -10.53 12.18 -6.01
N PRO A 260 -11.35 11.13 -6.23
CA PRO A 260 -12.69 11.26 -6.79
C PRO A 260 -13.62 12.17 -5.98
N ARG A 261 -13.34 12.35 -4.68
CA ARG A 261 -14.08 13.25 -3.78
C ARG A 261 -13.65 14.72 -3.92
N GLY A 262 -12.61 14.98 -4.72
CA GLY A 262 -12.02 16.29 -4.91
C GLY A 262 -10.81 16.54 -4.01
N GLY A 263 -9.93 17.43 -4.44
CA GLY A 263 -8.78 17.89 -3.68
C GLY A 263 -9.11 18.91 -2.58
N GLN A 264 -8.08 19.26 -1.82
CA GLN A 264 -8.15 20.17 -0.67
C GLN A 264 -7.22 21.38 -0.86
N TRP A 265 -7.57 22.51 -0.27
CA TRP A 265 -6.69 23.68 -0.23
C TRP A 265 -5.76 23.59 0.98
N MET A 266 -4.45 23.58 0.75
CA MET A 266 -3.43 23.50 1.80
C MET A 266 -2.33 24.52 1.53
N GLY A 267 -2.01 25.35 2.53
CA GLY A 267 -0.91 26.32 2.44
C GLY A 267 -1.05 27.32 1.29
N GLY A 268 -2.27 27.69 0.90
CA GLY A 268 -2.54 28.63 -0.20
C GLY A 268 -2.47 28.01 -1.61
N LYS A 269 -2.22 26.69 -1.73
CA LYS A 269 -2.29 25.95 -3.00
C LYS A 269 -3.38 24.90 -2.96
N TYR A 270 -3.97 24.64 -4.13
CA TYR A 270 -4.89 23.51 -4.32
C TYR A 270 -4.09 22.22 -4.47
N VAL A 271 -4.45 21.19 -3.71
CA VAL A 271 -3.81 19.88 -3.72
C VAL A 271 -4.85 18.82 -4.08
N PRO A 272 -4.72 18.13 -5.23
CA PRO A 272 -5.80 17.31 -5.79
C PRO A 272 -6.08 16.00 -5.02
N SER A 273 -5.14 15.52 -4.21
CA SER A 273 -5.30 14.32 -3.38
C SER A 273 -4.26 14.28 -2.26
N LEU A 274 -4.43 13.38 -1.29
CA LEU A 274 -3.41 13.13 -0.26
C LEU A 274 -2.10 12.60 -0.88
N LEU A 275 -2.19 11.81 -1.95
CA LEU A 275 -1.01 11.32 -2.69
C LEU A 275 -0.24 12.46 -3.35
N ALA A 276 -0.96 13.43 -3.92
CA ALA A 276 -0.33 14.64 -4.46
C ALA A 276 0.33 15.48 -3.36
N ALA A 277 -0.23 15.51 -2.14
CA ALA A 277 0.41 16.15 -1.00
C ALA A 277 1.73 15.46 -0.61
N ILE A 278 1.76 14.13 -0.60
CA ILE A 278 2.99 13.34 -0.39
C ILE A 278 4.00 13.66 -1.51
N GLY A 279 3.56 13.71 -2.76
CA GLY A 279 4.37 14.12 -3.90
C GLY A 279 5.01 15.50 -3.72
N SER A 280 4.24 16.49 -3.25
CA SER A 280 4.77 17.83 -2.93
C SER A 280 5.80 17.84 -1.81
N VAL A 281 5.68 16.95 -0.82
CA VAL A 281 6.69 16.80 0.24
C VAL A 281 8.00 16.21 -0.32
N ILE A 282 7.90 15.20 -1.17
CA ILE A 282 9.06 14.60 -1.83
C ILE A 282 9.74 15.63 -2.73
N GLU A 283 8.97 16.41 -3.50
CA GLU A 283 9.46 17.51 -4.32
C GLU A 283 10.23 18.54 -3.49
N GLN A 284 9.61 19.01 -2.40
CA GLN A 284 10.23 19.97 -1.49
C GLN A 284 11.56 19.44 -0.93
N HIS A 285 11.59 18.16 -0.55
CA HIS A 285 12.78 17.52 -0.03
C HIS A 285 13.89 17.37 -1.09
N MET A 286 13.54 16.94 -2.31
CA MET A 286 14.47 16.84 -3.43
C MET A 286 15.04 18.20 -3.85
N ILE A 287 14.26 19.28 -3.75
CA ILE A 287 14.76 20.65 -3.97
C ILE A 287 15.70 21.07 -2.83
N ALA A 288 15.33 20.79 -1.58
CA ALA A 288 16.12 21.15 -0.41
C ALA A 288 17.49 20.44 -0.35
N THR A 289 17.56 19.20 -0.84
CA THR A 289 18.80 18.42 -0.97
C THR A 289 19.61 18.76 -2.22
N GLY A 290 19.06 19.57 -3.12
CA GLY A 290 19.69 19.94 -4.39
C GLY A 290 19.62 18.85 -5.47
N PHE A 291 18.83 17.79 -5.25
CA PHE A 291 18.58 16.73 -6.24
C PHE A 291 17.79 17.24 -7.45
N LEU A 292 16.77 18.07 -7.19
CA LEU A 292 16.03 18.80 -8.21
C LEU A 292 16.48 20.26 -8.23
N SER A 293 16.70 20.82 -9.43
CA SER A 293 16.75 22.27 -9.58
C SER A 293 15.37 22.81 -9.22
N GLY A 294 15.28 23.60 -8.14
CA GLY A 294 14.03 24.26 -7.78
C GLY A 294 13.40 24.88 -9.02
N SER A 295 12.13 24.59 -9.27
CA SER A 295 11.39 25.19 -10.38
C SER A 295 11.60 26.70 -10.32
N GLY A 296 12.29 27.25 -11.31
CA GLY A 296 12.40 28.68 -11.52
C GLY A 296 11.02 29.26 -11.79
N GLU A 297 10.28 29.50 -10.72
CA GLU A 297 9.06 30.31 -10.60
C GLU A 297 8.57 30.20 -9.14
N LEU A 298 9.40 30.67 -8.22
CA LEU A 298 8.95 31.18 -6.94
C LEU A 298 9.74 32.45 -6.72
N ALA A 299 9.08 33.57 -7.05
CA ALA A 299 9.47 34.89 -6.63
C ALA A 299 9.94 34.82 -5.19
N THR A 300 11.09 35.45 -4.92
CA THR A 300 11.66 35.54 -3.59
C THR A 300 10.59 36.05 -2.62
N VAL A 301 10.64 35.57 -1.39
CA VAL A 301 9.70 35.93 -0.32
C VAL A 301 9.69 37.44 -0.03
N ASP A 302 10.65 38.18 -0.58
CA ASP A 302 10.75 39.63 -0.53
C ASP A 302 9.95 40.37 -1.62
N GLU A 303 9.72 39.78 -2.82
CA GLU A 303 8.95 40.44 -3.89
C GLU A 303 7.42 40.32 -3.70
N ALA A 304 6.95 39.27 -3.01
CA ALA A 304 5.53 39.13 -2.63
C ALA A 304 5.09 40.17 -1.57
N ARG A 305 6.05 40.82 -0.91
CA ARG A 305 5.81 41.84 0.11
C ARG A 305 5.68 43.25 -0.49
N GLU A 306 6.30 43.52 -1.64
CA GLU A 306 6.18 44.81 -2.32
C GLU A 306 4.90 44.94 -3.17
N LEU A 307 4.34 43.84 -3.68
CA LEU A 307 3.07 43.87 -4.42
C LEU A 307 1.82 44.09 -3.53
N ASN A 308 1.92 43.84 -2.22
CA ASN A 308 0.81 44.06 -1.27
C ASN A 308 0.88 45.39 -0.50
N VAL A 309 1.89 46.23 -0.77
CA VAL A 309 2.00 47.58 -0.16
C VAL A 309 1.70 48.70 -1.16
N ALA A 310 1.56 48.38 -2.46
CA ALA A 310 1.20 49.36 -3.49
C ALA A 310 -0.32 49.60 -3.68
N ALA A 311 -1.20 48.92 -2.93
CA ALA A 311 -2.66 49.04 -3.08
C ALA A 311 -3.38 49.71 -1.90
N LEU A 312 -2.65 50.28 -0.92
CA LEU A 312 -3.23 51.01 0.22
C LEU A 312 -2.36 52.24 0.55
N GLY A 313 -2.48 53.30 -0.25
CA GLY A 313 -1.82 54.57 0.08
C GLY A 313 -2.12 55.72 -0.88
N GLY A 314 -2.91 56.69 -0.42
CA GLY A 314 -3.15 58.01 -1.03
C GLY A 314 -4.56 58.11 -1.62
N GLY A 315 -5.52 58.87 -1.09
CA GLY A 315 -5.53 60.19 -0.45
C GLY A 315 -6.79 60.87 -1.04
N GLY A 316 -7.81 61.30 -0.31
CA GLY A 316 -7.79 62.44 0.60
C GLY A 316 -8.67 63.57 0.02
N GLY A 317 -9.90 63.71 0.55
CA GLY A 317 -10.63 64.98 0.74
C GLY A 317 -11.33 65.66 -0.46
N GLY A 318 -12.61 65.99 -0.30
CA GLY A 318 -13.29 67.01 -1.13
C GLY A 318 -14.82 66.96 -1.12
N SER A 319 -15.43 67.81 -0.31
CA SER A 319 -16.87 68.06 -0.11
C SER A 319 -17.62 68.68 -1.31
N GLY A 320 -18.93 68.41 -1.44
CA GLY A 320 -19.85 69.32 -2.12
C GLY A 320 -21.17 68.73 -2.67
N GLY A 321 -22.25 68.85 -1.88
CA GLY A 321 -23.61 69.28 -2.27
C GLY A 321 -24.37 68.66 -3.46
N GLY A 322 -25.52 68.03 -3.14
CA GLY A 322 -26.82 68.47 -3.69
C GLY A 322 -27.51 67.64 -4.78
N SER A 323 -28.75 67.25 -4.45
CA SER A 323 -29.95 67.05 -5.30
C SER A 323 -30.25 65.67 -5.89
N ASP A 324 -31.52 65.33 -5.72
CA ASP A 324 -32.24 64.13 -6.10
C ASP A 324 -32.26 63.88 -7.62
N THR A 325 -32.23 62.62 -8.03
CA THR A 325 -33.07 62.10 -9.13
C THR A 325 -32.94 60.58 -9.25
N GLU A 326 -34.09 59.91 -9.27
CA GLU A 326 -34.27 58.48 -9.52
C GLU A 326 -33.80 58.10 -10.93
N GLY A 327 -33.03 57.02 -11.06
CA GLY A 327 -32.61 56.51 -12.36
C GLY A 327 -31.64 55.34 -12.32
N ARG A 328 -32.20 54.11 -12.25
CA ARG A 328 -31.62 52.81 -12.62
C ARG A 328 -30.09 52.74 -12.78
N GLN A 329 -29.45 52.28 -11.71
CA GLN A 329 -28.05 51.88 -11.68
C GLN A 329 -27.91 50.47 -12.27
N ALA A 330 -27.42 50.37 -13.51
CA ALA A 330 -26.92 49.11 -14.05
C ALA A 330 -25.49 48.90 -13.51
N ASN A 331 -25.40 48.27 -12.34
CA ASN A 331 -24.12 47.81 -11.81
C ASN A 331 -23.69 46.58 -12.60
N LEU A 332 -22.60 46.72 -13.36
CA LEU A 332 -21.80 45.62 -13.91
C LEU A 332 -21.01 44.99 -12.74
N ASP A 333 -21.72 44.42 -11.78
CA ASP A 333 -21.13 43.58 -10.76
C ASP A 333 -20.90 42.19 -11.35
N ALA A 334 -19.61 41.87 -11.50
CA ALA A 334 -19.01 40.56 -11.71
C ALA A 334 -19.97 39.36 -11.62
N ILE A 335 -20.35 38.82 -12.77
CA ILE A 335 -20.86 37.44 -12.83
C ILE A 335 -19.70 36.55 -12.38
N PRO A 336 -19.81 35.81 -11.25
CA PRO A 336 -18.73 34.95 -10.81
C PRO A 336 -18.54 33.88 -11.88
N PHE A 337 -17.41 33.89 -12.57
CA PHE A 337 -17.04 32.82 -13.50
C PHE A 337 -17.04 31.52 -12.70
N ARG A 338 -18.05 30.68 -12.90
CA ARG A 338 -18.11 29.38 -12.24
C ARG A 338 -17.07 28.48 -12.89
N GLN A 339 -16.29 27.80 -12.06
CA GLN A 339 -15.30 26.84 -12.53
C GLN A 339 -15.98 25.51 -12.86
N CYS A 340 -15.59 24.90 -13.97
CA CYS A 340 -16.11 23.60 -14.36
C CYS A 340 -15.61 22.52 -13.38
N PRO A 341 -16.50 21.70 -12.79
CA PRO A 341 -16.10 20.65 -11.84
C PRO A 341 -15.31 19.50 -12.49
N LYS A 342 -15.31 19.40 -13.83
CA LYS A 342 -14.59 18.35 -14.58
C LYS A 342 -13.18 18.78 -14.99
N CYS A 343 -12.98 20.04 -15.41
CA CYS A 343 -11.69 20.50 -15.95
C CYS A 343 -11.11 21.75 -15.27
N GLY A 344 -11.79 22.32 -14.28
CA GLY A 344 -11.32 23.48 -13.51
C GLY A 344 -11.32 24.81 -14.27
N GLN A 345 -11.56 24.82 -15.58
CA GLN A 345 -11.59 26.06 -16.35
C GLN A 345 -12.80 26.93 -15.98
N ALA A 346 -12.58 28.24 -15.98
CA ALA A 346 -13.58 29.28 -15.71
C ALA A 346 -14.54 29.51 -16.90
N SER A 347 -15.01 28.41 -17.49
CA SER A 347 -15.82 28.38 -18.72
C SER A 347 -17.15 27.65 -18.54
N LEU A 348 -17.62 27.55 -17.29
CA LEU A 348 -18.94 27.00 -16.97
C LEU A 348 -20.01 28.08 -17.15
N VAL A 349 -20.95 27.83 -18.05
CA VAL A 349 -22.04 28.73 -18.42
C VAL A 349 -23.36 27.99 -18.25
N ARG A 350 -24.40 28.67 -17.75
CA ARG A 350 -25.73 28.07 -17.64
C ARG A 350 -26.57 28.44 -18.86
N GLU A 351 -26.95 27.45 -19.63
CA GLU A 351 -27.77 27.58 -20.84
C GLU A 351 -28.92 26.56 -20.78
N GLU A 352 -30.14 26.99 -21.12
CA GLU A 352 -31.32 26.11 -21.19
C GLU A 352 -31.62 25.31 -19.91
N GLY A 353 -31.24 25.82 -18.74
CA GLY A 353 -31.44 25.14 -17.45
C GLY A 353 -30.34 24.13 -17.09
N CYS A 354 -29.32 23.98 -17.93
CA CYS A 354 -28.18 23.10 -17.71
C CYS A 354 -26.87 23.88 -17.53
N ASP A 355 -26.00 23.42 -16.64
CA ASP A 355 -24.65 23.95 -16.48
C ASP A 355 -23.72 23.28 -17.50
N ASN A 356 -23.23 24.04 -18.48
CA ASN A 356 -22.43 23.59 -19.61
C ASN A 356 -21.01 24.19 -19.59
N CYS A 357 -19.97 23.39 -19.79
CA CYS A 357 -18.59 23.86 -19.92
C CYS A 357 -18.19 23.94 -21.39
N LYS A 358 -17.82 25.15 -21.84
CA LYS A 358 -17.38 25.39 -23.23
C LYS A 358 -15.98 24.84 -23.55
N SER A 359 -15.19 24.48 -22.54
CA SER A 359 -13.82 23.97 -22.74
C SER A 359 -13.71 22.45 -22.80
N CYS A 360 -14.54 21.69 -22.08
CA CYS A 360 -14.41 20.23 -21.99
C CYS A 360 -15.71 19.45 -22.27
N GLY A 361 -16.80 20.14 -22.62
CA GLY A 361 -18.08 19.52 -22.96
C GLY A 361 -18.85 18.93 -21.77
N TYR A 362 -18.49 19.27 -20.53
CA TYR A 362 -19.27 18.89 -19.34
C TYR A 362 -20.67 19.54 -19.39
N SER A 363 -21.73 18.77 -19.12
CA SER A 363 -23.12 19.25 -19.03
C SER A 363 -23.83 18.60 -17.83
N LYS A 364 -24.55 19.39 -17.04
CA LYS A 364 -25.43 18.90 -15.96
C LYS A 364 -26.70 19.74 -15.86
N CYS A 365 -27.85 19.12 -16.14
CA CYS A 365 -29.16 19.74 -15.99
C CYS A 365 -29.68 19.60 -14.54
N SER A 366 -30.44 20.60 -14.08
CA SER A 366 -31.06 20.62 -12.74
C SER A 366 -32.49 20.11 -12.79
#